data_AF-A0A1F4NQT1-F1
#
_entry.id   AF-A0A1F4NQT1-F1
#
_cell.length_a   1.000
_cell.length_b   1.000
_cell.length_c   1.000
_cell.angle_alpha   90.00
_cell.angle_beta   90.00
_cell.angle_gamma   90.00
#
_symmetry.space_group_name_H-M   'P 1'
#
loop_
_entity.id
_entity.type
_entity.pdbx_description
1 polymer ?
#
loop_
_entity_poly.entity_id
_entity_poly.type
_entity_poly.pdbx_seq_one_letter_code
_entity_poly.pdbx_strand_id
1 'polypeptide(L)'
;MSVNIIVAMDLNLAIGKEGKLPWAGKLQADMERFKTLTMGHPVIMGRKTWQSIPDKYRPLPGRRNIVVTRHIGSFNTRGAEICTSLEEALNLVVEQAEVFIIGGAEIYRQTLQYADRLYVTWLNANVSGDVFFPAIFLVSPWVKVFAEHHTADSKNLYDYDFWMLEKWPIVNPDNARAESYREELIAIANSGQCPFCPGGYTLIDPSQQKDFVHENGSWLVKFNNHPLLGAEKHFTLILKAHKWRVRELNIQESGDLVRAVDWIIQRYSVRGGALFMREGDSTLTGATVGHLHAQYVVPKVGEAVSARFGPPPA
;
A
#
# COMPACT_ATOMS: atom_id res chain seq x y z
N MET A 1 -1.01 2.06 19.88
CA MET A 1 -2.30 2.47 19.32
C MET A 1 -2.31 2.17 17.83
N SER A 2 -3.31 1.46 17.33
CA SER A 2 -3.54 1.28 15.89
C SER A 2 -4.51 2.33 15.33
N VAL A 3 -4.17 2.91 14.19
CA VAL A 3 -4.96 3.90 13.47
C VAL A 3 -5.69 3.25 12.31
N ASN A 4 -7.00 3.10 12.44
CA ASN A 4 -7.85 2.42 11.47
C ASN A 4 -8.69 3.42 10.68
N ILE A 5 -8.83 3.23 9.37
CA ILE A 5 -9.84 3.94 8.56
C ILE A 5 -11.02 3.01 8.36
N ILE A 6 -12.24 3.49 8.57
CA ILE A 6 -13.46 2.78 8.16
C ILE A 6 -14.24 3.64 7.17
N VAL A 7 -14.53 3.09 6.01
CA VAL A 7 -15.11 3.84 4.90
C VAL A 7 -16.01 2.96 4.04
N ALA A 8 -17.12 3.52 3.58
CA ALA A 8 -17.95 2.94 2.54
C ALA A 8 -17.80 3.79 1.27
N MET A 9 -17.57 3.14 0.12
CA MET A 9 -17.35 3.82 -1.16
C MET A 9 -17.86 2.99 -2.33
N ASP A 10 -18.20 3.67 -3.43
CA ASP A 10 -18.65 3.04 -4.67
C ASP A 10 -17.49 2.75 -5.64
N LEU A 11 -17.80 2.24 -6.84
CA LEU A 11 -16.80 1.91 -7.86
C LEU A 11 -15.95 3.10 -8.34
N ASN A 12 -16.43 4.34 -8.15
CA ASN A 12 -15.74 5.58 -8.48
C ASN A 12 -15.14 6.28 -7.25
N LEU A 13 -15.01 5.58 -6.12
CA LEU A 13 -14.54 6.11 -4.85
C LEU A 13 -15.46 7.18 -4.24
N ALA A 14 -16.71 7.30 -4.67
CA ALA A 14 -17.65 8.25 -4.09
C ALA A 14 -18.00 7.84 -2.65
N ILE A 15 -17.86 8.77 -1.71
CA ILE A 15 -18.14 8.57 -0.28
C ILE A 15 -19.26 9.47 0.24
N GLY A 16 -19.74 10.41 -0.56
CA GLY A 16 -20.73 11.38 -0.14
C GLY A 16 -21.35 12.14 -1.30
N LYS A 17 -22.58 12.61 -1.09
CA LYS A 17 -23.27 13.58 -1.93
C LYS A 17 -23.96 14.62 -1.06
N GLU A 18 -23.70 15.91 -1.27
CA GLU A 18 -24.39 17.00 -0.58
C GLU A 18 -24.39 16.85 0.95
N GLY A 19 -23.28 16.35 1.50
CA GLY A 19 -23.11 16.11 2.93
C GLY A 19 -23.88 14.90 3.48
N LYS A 20 -24.35 13.98 2.63
CA LYS A 20 -25.03 12.74 3.03
C LYS A 20 -24.38 11.52 2.37
N LEU A 21 -24.64 10.33 2.91
CA LEU A 21 -24.29 9.08 2.24
C LEU A 21 -25.32 8.81 1.12
N PRO A 22 -24.90 8.60 -0.15
CA PRO A 22 -25.82 8.34 -1.27
C PRO A 22 -26.70 7.09 -1.09
N TRP A 23 -26.25 6.15 -0.28
CA TRP A 23 -26.92 4.89 0.07
C TRP A 23 -27.56 4.89 1.47
N ALA A 24 -27.72 6.05 2.11
CA ALA A 24 -28.38 6.13 3.41
C ALA A 24 -29.78 5.48 3.37
N GLY A 25 -30.01 4.52 4.27
CA GLY A 25 -31.27 3.75 4.33
C GLY A 25 -31.42 2.66 3.25
N LYS A 26 -30.40 2.48 2.39
CA LYS A 26 -30.38 1.48 1.31
C LYS A 26 -29.36 0.36 1.54
N LEU A 27 -28.50 0.50 2.54
CA LEU A 27 -27.44 -0.46 2.86
C LEU A 27 -27.32 -0.59 4.38
N GLN A 28 -28.23 -1.38 4.97
CA GLN A 28 -28.31 -1.55 6.43
C GLN A 28 -27.07 -2.26 6.99
N ALA A 29 -26.53 -3.25 6.26
CA ALA A 29 -25.36 -4.01 6.67
C ALA A 29 -24.11 -3.13 6.88
N ASP A 30 -23.94 -2.09 6.06
CA ASP A 30 -22.85 -1.11 6.22
C ASP A 30 -22.97 -0.33 7.54
N MET A 31 -24.18 0.10 7.91
CA MET A 31 -24.42 0.81 9.17
C MET A 31 -24.20 -0.10 10.39
N GLU A 32 -24.59 -1.36 10.29
CA GLU A 32 -24.37 -2.37 11.33
C GLU A 32 -22.89 -2.70 11.50
N ARG A 33 -22.18 -2.88 10.38
CA ARG A 33 -20.72 -3.08 10.38
C ARG A 33 -19.99 -1.89 10.98
N PHE A 34 -20.33 -0.67 10.56
CA PHE A 34 -19.77 0.56 11.11
C PHE A 34 -19.97 0.64 12.62
N LYS A 35 -21.19 0.39 13.10
CA LYS A 35 -21.48 0.39 14.54
C LYS A 35 -20.66 -0.67 15.26
N THR A 36 -20.61 -1.89 14.74
CA THR A 36 -19.94 -3.03 15.38
C THR A 36 -18.45 -2.80 15.50
N LEU A 37 -17.78 -2.43 14.41
CA LEU A 37 -16.33 -2.22 14.38
C LEU A 37 -15.88 -1.02 15.21
N THR A 38 -16.69 0.04 15.28
CA THR A 38 -16.31 1.26 16.01
C THR A 38 -16.74 1.27 17.47
N MET A 39 -17.58 0.34 17.93
CA MET A 39 -18.13 0.35 19.29
C MET A 39 -17.02 0.25 20.34
N GLY A 40 -17.07 1.10 21.37
CA GLY A 40 -16.06 1.10 22.44
C GLY A 40 -14.74 1.76 22.06
N HIS A 41 -14.54 2.14 20.79
CA HIS A 41 -13.34 2.81 20.31
C HIS A 41 -13.58 4.31 20.10
N PRO A 42 -12.55 5.17 20.21
CA PRO A 42 -12.64 6.55 19.77
C PRO A 42 -12.87 6.63 18.27
N VAL A 43 -13.66 7.62 17.86
CA VAL A 43 -13.92 7.96 16.46
C VAL A 43 -13.50 9.39 16.19
N ILE A 44 -12.63 9.58 15.20
CA ILE A 44 -12.14 10.88 14.75
C ILE A 44 -12.82 11.24 13.44
N MET A 45 -13.38 12.44 13.37
CA MET A 45 -14.03 12.93 12.18
C MET A 45 -13.85 14.44 11.94
N GLY A 46 -14.08 14.88 10.70
CA GLY A 46 -14.10 16.31 10.38
C GLY A 46 -15.46 16.95 10.70
N ARG A 47 -15.49 18.28 10.87
CA ARG A 47 -16.73 19.05 11.16
C ARG A 47 -17.91 18.70 10.26
N LYS A 48 -17.70 18.61 8.94
CA LYS A 48 -18.81 18.34 7.99
C LYS A 48 -19.41 16.96 8.20
N THR A 49 -18.60 15.96 8.54
CA THR A 49 -19.07 14.60 8.88
C THR A 49 -19.82 14.61 10.20
N TRP A 50 -19.30 15.30 11.22
CA TRP A 50 -20.06 15.50 12.46
C TRP A 50 -21.43 16.16 12.19
N GLN A 51 -21.47 17.14 11.29
CA GLN A 51 -22.69 17.84 10.92
C GLN A 51 -23.71 16.96 10.17
N SER A 52 -23.25 15.94 9.43
CA SER A 52 -24.11 15.04 8.66
C SER A 52 -24.72 13.90 9.47
N ILE A 53 -24.15 13.57 10.64
CA ILE A 53 -24.71 12.54 11.52
C ILE A 53 -26.08 13.04 12.03
N PRO A 54 -27.17 12.26 11.86
CA PRO A 54 -28.49 12.64 12.34
C PRO A 54 -28.49 12.92 13.85
N ASP A 55 -29.23 13.93 14.29
CA ASP A 55 -29.23 14.38 15.70
C ASP A 55 -29.53 13.26 16.70
N LYS A 56 -30.44 12.33 16.36
CA LYS A 56 -30.76 11.17 17.19
C LYS A 56 -29.59 10.21 17.45
N TYR A 57 -28.55 10.27 16.62
CA TYR A 57 -27.35 9.44 16.70
C TYR A 57 -26.08 10.25 16.97
N ARG A 58 -26.21 11.55 17.26
CA ARG A 58 -25.10 12.48 17.48
C ARG A 58 -25.10 12.97 18.93
N PRO A 59 -24.04 12.74 19.73
CA PRO A 59 -22.83 11.96 19.41
C PRO A 59 -23.14 10.48 19.16
N LEU A 60 -22.23 9.81 18.45
CA LEU A 60 -22.31 8.37 18.22
C LEU A 60 -22.24 7.64 19.57
N PRO A 61 -23.31 6.95 20.04
CA PRO A 61 -23.34 6.38 21.38
C PRO A 61 -22.29 5.29 21.57
N GLY A 62 -21.77 5.16 22.80
CA GLY A 62 -20.76 4.17 23.18
C GLY A 62 -19.36 4.42 22.61
N ARG A 63 -19.11 5.62 22.06
CA ARG A 63 -17.86 6.01 21.41
C ARG A 63 -17.42 7.38 21.89
N ARG A 64 -16.11 7.56 22.04
CA ARG A 64 -15.50 8.86 22.26
C ARG A 64 -15.45 9.61 20.93
N ASN A 65 -16.25 10.66 20.78
CA ASN A 65 -16.41 11.38 19.53
C ASN A 65 -15.44 12.57 19.49
N ILE A 66 -14.50 12.58 18.54
CA ILE A 66 -13.50 13.64 18.38
C ILE A 66 -13.72 14.32 17.03
N VAL A 67 -13.86 15.64 17.05
CA VAL A 67 -14.14 16.44 15.85
C VAL A 67 -13.00 17.41 15.59
N VAL A 68 -12.34 17.22 14.44
CA VAL A 68 -11.26 18.08 13.97
C VAL A 68 -11.86 19.28 13.22
N THR A 69 -11.57 20.49 13.70
CA THR A 69 -12.04 21.72 13.06
C THR A 69 -11.21 22.95 13.45
N ARG A 70 -11.05 23.88 12.51
CA ARG A 70 -10.51 25.22 12.78
C ARG A 70 -11.59 26.24 13.18
N HIS A 71 -12.88 25.87 13.13
CA HIS A 71 -14.01 26.77 13.37
C HIS A 71 -14.67 26.49 14.72
N ILE A 72 -13.93 26.74 15.80
CA ILE A 72 -14.40 26.53 17.17
C ILE A 72 -15.63 27.42 17.44
N GLY A 73 -16.65 26.86 18.10
CA GLY A 73 -17.89 27.58 18.47
C GLY A 73 -18.92 27.77 17.36
N SER A 74 -18.65 27.29 16.13
CA SER A 74 -19.55 27.50 14.98
C SER A 74 -20.66 26.45 14.80
N PHE A 75 -20.74 25.44 15.68
CA PHE A 75 -21.70 24.34 15.60
C PHE A 75 -21.92 23.69 16.98
N ASN A 76 -22.96 22.86 17.10
CA ASN A 76 -23.22 22.11 18.33
C ASN A 76 -22.13 21.03 18.53
N THR A 77 -21.42 21.12 19.65
CA THR A 77 -20.32 20.23 20.04
C THR A 77 -20.67 19.36 21.25
N ARG A 78 -21.93 19.36 21.71
CA ARG A 78 -22.33 18.63 22.92
C ARG A 78 -21.98 17.14 22.80
N GLY A 79 -21.16 16.66 23.72
CA GLY A 79 -20.72 15.26 23.77
C GLY A 79 -19.61 14.90 22.78
N ALA A 80 -18.99 15.88 22.13
CA ALA A 80 -17.78 15.72 21.34
C ALA A 80 -16.60 16.49 21.95
N GLU A 81 -15.41 15.95 21.79
CA GLU A 81 -14.15 16.64 22.02
C GLU A 81 -13.72 17.33 20.74
N ILE A 82 -13.29 18.59 20.84
CA ILE A 82 -12.94 19.40 19.68
C ILE A 82 -11.44 19.65 19.70
N CYS A 83 -10.79 19.41 18.58
CA CYS A 83 -9.38 19.71 18.35
C CYS A 83 -9.19 20.40 17.00
N THR A 84 -8.03 21.02 16.82
CA THR A 84 -7.74 21.86 15.65
C THR A 84 -6.94 21.16 14.56
N SER A 85 -6.32 20.03 14.90
CA SER A 85 -5.52 19.21 13.99
C SER A 85 -5.75 17.71 14.22
N LEU A 86 -5.37 16.92 13.22
CA LEU A 86 -5.40 15.46 13.31
C LEU A 86 -4.36 14.92 14.30
N GLU A 87 -3.20 15.57 14.40
CA GLU A 87 -2.17 15.25 15.38
C GLU A 87 -2.69 15.43 16.82
N GLU A 88 -3.35 16.56 17.10
CA GLU A 88 -4.00 16.81 18.39
C GLU A 88 -5.08 15.76 18.67
N ALA A 89 -5.88 15.39 17.66
CA ALA A 89 -6.90 14.35 17.78
C ALA A 89 -6.30 12.99 18.18
N LEU A 90 -5.17 12.60 17.58
CA LEU A 90 -4.48 11.35 17.88
C LEU A 90 -3.84 11.37 19.26
N ASN A 91 -3.26 12.50 19.67
CA ASN A 91 -2.67 12.66 21.01
C ASN A 91 -3.72 12.49 22.12
N LEU A 92 -4.96 12.93 21.90
CA LEU A 92 -6.05 12.74 22.86
C LEU A 92 -6.34 11.26 23.16
N VAL A 93 -5.98 10.34 22.25
CA VAL A 93 -6.32 8.91 22.32
C VAL A 93 -5.09 8.01 22.32
N VAL A 94 -3.90 8.54 22.58
CA VAL A 94 -2.63 7.77 22.53
C VAL A 94 -2.65 6.51 23.41
N GLU A 95 -3.37 6.54 24.53
CA GLU A 95 -3.56 5.42 25.47
C GLU A 95 -4.53 4.35 24.98
N GLN A 96 -5.20 4.56 23.85
CA GLN A 96 -6.19 3.63 23.32
C GLN A 96 -5.50 2.57 22.45
N ALA A 97 -5.98 1.33 22.53
CA ALA A 97 -5.46 0.26 21.70
C ALA A 97 -5.71 0.54 20.21
N GLU A 98 -6.90 1.06 19.88
CA GLU A 98 -7.32 1.35 18.50
C GLU A 98 -8.14 2.64 18.43
N VAL A 99 -8.05 3.34 17.30
CA VAL A 99 -8.87 4.50 16.95
C VAL A 99 -9.38 4.39 15.52
N PHE A 100 -10.61 4.86 15.27
CA PHE A 100 -11.22 4.85 13.94
C PHE A 100 -11.35 6.25 13.36
N ILE A 101 -10.78 6.45 12.18
CA ILE A 101 -11.02 7.59 11.31
C ILE A 101 -12.26 7.29 10.48
N ILE A 102 -13.30 8.13 10.63
CA ILE A 102 -14.60 7.91 10.01
C ILE A 102 -14.95 8.99 8.95
N GLY A 103 -13.93 9.76 8.53
CA GLY A 103 -14.00 10.76 7.47
C GLY A 103 -14.16 12.19 7.97
N GLY A 104 -14.43 13.19 7.13
CA GLY A 104 -14.64 13.13 5.69
C GLY A 104 -13.36 13.14 4.87
N ALA A 105 -13.47 13.45 3.58
CA ALA A 105 -12.39 13.32 2.60
C ALA A 105 -11.05 13.96 3.02
N GLU A 106 -11.09 15.11 3.69
CA GLU A 106 -9.87 15.79 4.14
C GLU A 106 -9.18 15.04 5.29
N ILE A 107 -9.94 14.52 6.26
CA ILE A 107 -9.37 13.70 7.33
C ILE A 107 -8.82 12.40 6.75
N TYR A 108 -9.57 11.74 5.86
CA TYR A 108 -9.06 10.55 5.17
C TYR A 108 -7.76 10.82 4.43
N ARG A 109 -7.65 11.94 3.71
CA ARG A 109 -6.43 12.31 2.98
C ARG A 109 -5.23 12.47 3.90
N GLN A 110 -5.43 13.11 5.05
CA GLN A 110 -4.36 13.29 6.02
C GLN A 110 -3.95 11.97 6.68
N THR A 111 -4.88 11.04 6.94
CA THR A 111 -4.59 9.78 7.64
C THR A 111 -4.10 8.64 6.75
N LEU A 112 -4.55 8.56 5.49
CA LEU A 112 -4.39 7.36 4.65
C LEU A 112 -2.95 6.84 4.57
N GLN A 113 -1.97 7.74 4.51
CA GLN A 113 -0.55 7.38 4.38
C GLN A 113 0.03 6.65 5.59
N TYR A 114 -0.54 6.80 6.79
CA TYR A 114 -0.03 6.20 8.03
C TYR A 114 -1.07 5.37 8.79
N ALA A 115 -2.28 5.21 8.25
CA ALA A 115 -3.23 4.22 8.76
C ALA A 115 -2.61 2.81 8.73
N ASP A 116 -2.94 1.99 9.72
CA ASP A 116 -2.51 0.59 9.79
C ASP A 116 -3.44 -0.31 9.00
N ARG A 117 -4.76 -0.07 9.11
CA ARG A 117 -5.81 -0.86 8.46
C ARG A 117 -6.89 0.00 7.83
N LEU A 118 -7.46 -0.51 6.74
CA LEU A 118 -8.70 0.01 6.14
C LEU A 118 -9.80 -1.05 6.23
N TYR A 119 -10.92 -0.68 6.84
CA TYR A 119 -12.17 -1.41 6.78
C TYR A 119 -13.03 -0.77 5.69
N VAL A 120 -13.08 -1.41 4.52
CA VAL A 120 -13.78 -0.87 3.35
C VAL A 120 -15.09 -1.62 3.16
N THR A 121 -16.20 -0.90 3.04
CA THR A 121 -17.42 -1.41 2.42
C THR A 121 -17.40 -0.95 0.96
N TRP A 122 -17.18 -1.89 0.04
CA TRP A 122 -17.06 -1.61 -1.38
C TRP A 122 -18.39 -1.89 -2.07
N LEU A 123 -19.10 -0.83 -2.46
CA LEU A 123 -20.39 -0.96 -3.14
C LEU A 123 -20.14 -1.26 -4.62
N ASN A 124 -20.72 -2.36 -5.11
CA ASN A 124 -20.70 -2.71 -6.52
C ASN A 124 -21.78 -1.93 -7.29
N ALA A 125 -21.69 -0.61 -7.25
CA ALA A 125 -22.59 0.33 -7.89
C ALA A 125 -21.86 1.62 -8.26
N ASN A 126 -22.45 2.39 -9.18
CA ASN A 126 -22.06 3.77 -9.46
C ASN A 126 -23.14 4.69 -8.89
N VAL A 127 -22.85 5.37 -7.79
CA VAL A 127 -23.77 6.35 -7.20
C VAL A 127 -23.34 7.76 -7.56
N SER A 128 -24.30 8.68 -7.61
CA SER A 128 -23.97 10.09 -7.75
C SER A 128 -23.29 10.58 -6.47
N GLY A 129 -22.07 11.12 -6.59
CA GLY A 129 -21.28 11.65 -5.48
C GLY A 129 -20.53 12.93 -5.85
N ASP A 130 -20.29 13.78 -4.87
CA ASP A 130 -19.50 15.03 -4.96
C ASP A 130 -18.29 15.05 -4.02
N VAL A 131 -18.20 14.05 -3.12
CA VAL A 131 -17.07 13.83 -2.22
C VAL A 131 -16.51 12.44 -2.47
N PHE A 132 -15.20 12.36 -2.67
CA PHE A 132 -14.50 11.12 -3.03
C PHE A 132 -13.44 10.74 -1.99
N PHE A 133 -13.20 9.45 -1.85
CA PHE A 133 -12.05 8.93 -1.11
C PHE A 133 -10.75 9.30 -1.85
N PRO A 134 -9.62 9.53 -1.16
CA PRO A 134 -8.39 9.98 -1.81
C PRO A 134 -7.90 8.98 -2.87
N ALA A 135 -7.72 9.45 -4.11
CA ALA A 135 -7.33 8.60 -5.25
C ALA A 135 -5.96 7.89 -5.06
N ILE A 136 -5.08 8.42 -4.20
CA ILE A 136 -3.81 7.78 -3.83
C ILE A 136 -4.03 6.36 -3.26
N PHE A 137 -5.22 6.07 -2.73
CA PHE A 137 -5.65 4.73 -2.31
C PHE A 137 -5.43 3.68 -3.41
N LEU A 138 -5.73 4.00 -4.67
CA LEU A 138 -5.66 3.05 -5.81
C LEU A 138 -4.23 2.64 -6.17
N VAL A 139 -3.23 3.41 -5.73
CA VAL A 139 -1.80 3.15 -5.98
C VAL A 139 -1.02 2.91 -4.69
N SER A 140 -1.71 2.86 -3.56
CA SER A 140 -1.13 2.56 -2.24
C SER A 140 -0.98 1.05 -2.05
N PRO A 141 -0.02 0.58 -1.23
CA PRO A 141 0.29 -0.84 -1.08
C PRO A 141 -0.70 -1.59 -0.18
N TRP A 142 -2.01 -1.33 -0.34
CA TRP A 142 -3.06 -1.99 0.42
C TRP A 142 -3.34 -3.38 -0.14
N VAL A 143 -3.39 -4.37 0.75
CA VAL A 143 -3.77 -5.74 0.41
C VAL A 143 -4.97 -6.21 1.19
N LYS A 144 -5.87 -6.90 0.50
CA LYS A 144 -7.04 -7.56 1.10
C LYS A 144 -6.54 -8.74 1.94
N VAL A 145 -6.54 -8.56 3.26
CA VAL A 145 -6.32 -9.64 4.23
C VAL A 145 -7.62 -10.34 4.61
N PHE A 146 -8.77 -9.67 4.35
CA PHE A 146 -10.10 -10.26 4.41
C PHE A 146 -10.96 -9.68 3.29
N ALA A 147 -11.82 -10.51 2.70
CA ALA A 147 -12.85 -10.11 1.77
C ALA A 147 -14.06 -11.03 1.87
N GLU A 148 -15.25 -10.45 1.97
CA GLU A 148 -16.52 -11.16 1.99
C GLU A 148 -17.49 -10.48 1.03
N HIS A 149 -18.11 -11.26 0.14
CA HIS A 149 -19.05 -10.77 -0.86
C HIS A 149 -20.49 -11.00 -0.40
N HIS A 150 -21.34 -10.00 -0.65
CA HIS A 150 -22.78 -10.06 -0.40
C HIS A 150 -23.57 -9.59 -1.62
N THR A 151 -24.59 -10.36 -1.98
CA THR A 151 -25.57 -9.99 -3.00
C THR A 151 -26.66 -9.11 -2.42
N ALA A 152 -27.21 -8.22 -3.23
CA ALA A 152 -28.31 -7.34 -2.87
C ALA A 152 -29.53 -8.11 -2.36
N ASP A 153 -30.25 -7.52 -1.40
CA ASP A 153 -31.50 -8.02 -0.84
C ASP A 153 -32.46 -6.88 -0.49
N SER A 154 -33.60 -7.22 0.13
CA SER A 154 -34.63 -6.23 0.52
C SER A 154 -34.17 -5.14 1.50
N LYS A 155 -33.08 -5.35 2.24
CA LYS A 155 -32.51 -4.42 3.23
C LYS A 155 -31.21 -3.77 2.74
N ASN A 156 -30.60 -4.34 1.70
CA ASN A 156 -29.32 -3.93 1.12
C ASN A 156 -29.46 -3.90 -0.40
N LEU A 157 -29.81 -2.74 -0.95
CA LEU A 157 -30.24 -2.59 -2.35
C LEU A 157 -29.09 -2.65 -3.38
N TYR A 158 -27.88 -2.97 -2.95
CA TYR A 158 -26.68 -3.05 -3.78
C TYR A 158 -25.94 -4.33 -3.45
N ASP A 159 -25.28 -4.92 -4.44
CA ASP A 159 -24.20 -5.86 -4.17
C ASP A 159 -23.05 -5.10 -3.50
N TYR A 160 -22.39 -5.71 -2.53
CA TYR A 160 -21.29 -5.08 -1.82
C TYR A 160 -20.30 -6.11 -1.30
N ASP A 161 -19.08 -5.67 -1.09
CA ASP A 161 -18.07 -6.44 -0.39
C ASP A 161 -17.65 -5.76 0.92
N PHE A 162 -17.34 -6.56 1.92
CA PHE A 162 -16.58 -6.14 3.07
C PHE A 162 -15.12 -6.53 2.91
N TRP A 163 -14.23 -5.55 2.89
CA TRP A 163 -12.79 -5.77 2.89
C TRP A 163 -12.16 -5.29 4.20
N MET A 164 -11.13 -6.01 4.62
CA MET A 164 -10.11 -5.50 5.54
C MET A 164 -8.80 -5.47 4.77
N LEU A 165 -8.19 -4.29 4.73
CA LEU A 165 -6.92 -4.06 4.06
C LEU A 165 -5.84 -3.74 5.09
N GLU A 166 -4.67 -4.32 4.91
CA GLU A 166 -3.44 -3.94 5.60
C GLU A 166 -2.41 -3.48 4.57
N LYS A 167 -1.41 -2.69 4.97
CA LYS A 167 -0.31 -2.37 4.07
C LYS A 167 0.60 -3.58 3.93
N TRP A 168 0.97 -3.92 2.70
CA TRP A 168 2.12 -4.77 2.53
C TRP A 168 3.37 -4.05 3.02
N PRO A 169 4.24 -4.73 3.80
CA PRO A 169 5.49 -4.14 4.23
C PRO A 169 6.34 -3.81 3.00
N ILE A 170 6.67 -2.52 2.85
CA ILE A 170 7.53 -1.99 1.78
C ILE A 170 8.88 -2.70 1.78
N VAL A 171 9.35 -3.05 2.97
CA VAL A 171 10.53 -3.86 3.22
C VAL A 171 10.26 -4.83 4.36
N ASN A 172 10.92 -5.98 4.34
CA ASN A 172 10.84 -6.97 5.40
C ASN A 172 12.24 -7.18 6.02
N PRO A 173 12.53 -6.52 7.16
CA PRO A 173 13.79 -6.66 7.86
C PRO A 173 14.10 -8.08 8.34
N ASP A 174 13.09 -8.93 8.54
CA ASP A 174 13.29 -10.32 8.99
C ASP A 174 13.92 -11.20 7.90
N ASN A 175 13.85 -10.77 6.64
CA ASN A 175 14.52 -11.42 5.52
C ASN A 175 15.96 -10.89 5.29
N ALA A 176 16.44 -9.97 6.13
CA ALA A 176 17.80 -9.44 6.01
C ALA A 176 18.84 -10.55 6.25
N ARG A 177 19.91 -10.55 5.45
CA ARG A 177 21.01 -11.54 5.54
C ARG A 177 22.13 -11.11 6.50
N ALA A 178 22.10 -9.89 7.00
CA ALA A 178 23.07 -9.30 7.90
C ALA A 178 22.41 -8.22 8.76
N GLU A 179 22.91 -7.99 9.98
CA GLU A 179 22.34 -7.02 10.91
C GLU A 179 22.42 -5.59 10.39
N SER A 180 23.55 -5.20 9.78
CA SER A 180 23.70 -3.86 9.17
C SER A 180 22.65 -3.59 8.09
N TYR A 181 22.29 -4.62 7.31
CA TYR A 181 21.24 -4.49 6.30
C TYR A 181 19.84 -4.49 6.94
N ARG A 182 19.64 -5.20 8.05
CA ARG A 182 18.40 -5.14 8.83
C ARG A 182 18.12 -3.72 9.33
N GLU A 183 19.14 -3.05 9.87
CA GLU A 183 19.05 -1.65 10.32
C GLU A 183 18.66 -0.71 9.18
N GLU A 184 19.25 -0.87 8.00
CA GLU A 184 18.91 -0.12 6.79
C GLU A 184 17.44 -0.34 6.39
N LEU A 185 16.96 -1.59 6.40
CA LEU A 185 15.56 -1.90 6.09
C LEU A 185 14.60 -1.31 7.14
N ILE A 186 14.97 -1.26 8.42
CA ILE A 186 14.16 -0.61 9.45
C ILE A 186 14.06 0.90 9.18
N ALA A 187 15.16 1.56 8.81
CA ALA A 187 15.16 2.98 8.45
C ALA A 187 14.28 3.24 7.21
N ILE A 188 14.38 2.39 6.18
CA ILE A 188 13.53 2.45 4.98
C ILE A 188 12.05 2.23 5.36
N ALA A 189 11.72 1.25 6.20
CA ALA A 189 10.35 1.03 6.67
C ALA A 189 9.78 2.28 7.34
N ASN A 190 10.56 2.92 8.22
CA ASN A 190 10.16 4.13 8.94
C ASN A 190 9.99 5.34 8.01
N SER A 191 10.71 5.41 6.89
CA SER A 191 10.53 6.45 5.88
C SER A 191 9.17 6.37 5.17
N GLY A 192 8.54 5.19 5.17
CA GLY A 192 7.33 4.92 4.38
C GLY A 192 7.52 4.97 2.86
N GLN A 193 8.77 5.08 2.37
CA GLN A 193 9.09 5.17 0.95
C GLN A 193 9.80 3.91 0.46
N CYS A 194 9.35 3.40 -0.69
CA CYS A 194 9.96 2.23 -1.31
C CYS A 194 11.36 2.55 -1.84
N PRO A 195 12.38 1.76 -1.49
CA PRO A 195 13.77 2.04 -1.87
C PRO A 195 14.03 1.87 -3.37
N PHE A 196 13.11 1.21 -4.07
CA PHE A 196 13.15 0.94 -5.51
C PHE A 196 12.22 1.86 -6.33
N CYS A 197 11.54 2.81 -5.69
CA CYS A 197 10.72 3.79 -6.40
C CYS A 197 11.49 5.08 -6.73
N PRO A 198 11.03 5.87 -7.72
CA PRO A 198 11.53 7.23 -7.95
C PRO A 198 11.59 8.05 -6.67
N GLY A 199 12.75 8.63 -6.39
CA GLY A 199 13.04 9.37 -5.16
C GLY A 199 13.39 8.52 -3.94
N GLY A 200 13.08 7.22 -3.92
CA GLY A 200 13.45 6.29 -2.84
C GLY A 200 14.84 5.70 -3.01
N TYR A 201 15.42 5.81 -4.22
CA TYR A 201 16.78 5.37 -4.49
C TYR A 201 17.83 6.04 -3.59
N THR A 202 17.54 7.23 -3.04
CA THR A 202 18.45 7.97 -2.13
C THR A 202 18.43 7.45 -0.69
N LEU A 203 17.46 6.59 -0.35
CA LEU A 203 17.29 6.02 0.99
C LEU A 203 18.15 4.78 1.21
N ILE A 204 18.58 4.15 0.11
CA ILE A 204 19.67 3.19 0.10
C ILE A 204 20.95 4.01 0.12
N ASP A 205 21.94 3.62 0.93
CA ASP A 205 23.26 4.26 1.05
C ASP A 205 23.69 4.99 -0.26
N PRO A 206 23.98 6.31 -0.24
CA PRO A 206 24.39 7.07 -1.43
C PRO A 206 25.57 6.46 -2.21
N SER A 207 26.37 5.60 -1.57
CA SER A 207 27.41 4.80 -2.23
C SER A 207 26.83 3.74 -3.18
N GLN A 208 25.67 3.16 -2.86
CA GLN A 208 24.95 2.14 -3.65
C GLN A 208 24.08 2.75 -4.76
N GLN A 209 23.85 4.06 -4.73
CA GLN A 209 23.09 4.79 -5.74
C GLN A 209 23.84 4.91 -7.08
N LYS A 210 25.15 4.64 -7.09
CA LYS A 210 26.04 4.79 -8.25
C LYS A 210 26.21 3.54 -9.11
N ASP A 211 25.49 2.45 -8.82
CA ASP A 211 25.76 1.14 -9.43
C ASP A 211 24.76 0.70 -10.52
N PHE A 212 23.89 1.60 -11.00
CA PHE A 212 23.09 1.28 -12.19
C PHE A 212 24.02 1.19 -13.41
N VAL A 213 24.11 0.00 -13.99
CA VAL A 213 24.94 -0.29 -15.17
C VAL A 213 24.16 -0.14 -16.47
N HIS A 214 22.84 -0.11 -16.39
CA HIS A 214 21.96 0.10 -17.54
C HIS A 214 20.57 0.58 -17.13
N GLU A 215 19.91 1.26 -18.05
CA GLU A 215 18.52 1.68 -17.98
C GLU A 215 17.89 1.39 -19.33
N ASN A 216 16.76 0.68 -19.33
CA ASN A 216 16.04 0.33 -20.54
C ASN A 216 14.53 0.49 -20.33
N GLY A 217 13.97 1.57 -20.90
CA GLY A 217 12.54 1.88 -20.82
C GLY A 217 12.07 1.86 -19.36
N SER A 218 11.31 0.83 -19.01
CA SER A 218 10.68 0.65 -17.70
C SER A 218 11.59 0.06 -16.62
N TRP A 219 12.81 -0.40 -16.95
CA TRP A 219 13.68 -1.13 -16.03
C TRP A 219 15.05 -0.46 -15.83
N LEU A 220 15.57 -0.60 -14.62
CA LEU A 220 16.94 -0.27 -14.22
C LEU A 220 17.71 -1.55 -13.95
N VAL A 221 18.99 -1.61 -14.27
CA VAL A 221 19.85 -2.78 -14.05
C VAL A 221 21.04 -2.38 -13.19
N LYS A 222 21.32 -3.16 -12.13
CA LYS A 222 22.54 -3.04 -11.33
C LYS A 222 23.11 -4.41 -10.98
N PHE A 223 24.35 -4.45 -10.51
CA PHE A 223 24.85 -5.64 -9.82
C PHE A 223 24.11 -5.84 -8.49
N ASN A 224 23.85 -7.09 -8.13
CA ASN A 224 23.24 -7.42 -6.86
C ASN A 224 24.29 -7.28 -5.74
N ASN A 225 24.01 -6.47 -4.73
CA ASN A 225 24.93 -6.18 -3.61
C ASN A 225 25.12 -7.40 -2.68
N HIS A 226 24.24 -8.39 -2.77
CA HIS A 226 24.29 -9.64 -2.02
C HIS A 226 24.14 -10.85 -2.96
N PRO A 227 25.15 -11.13 -3.80
CA PRO A 227 25.06 -12.16 -4.83
C PRO A 227 24.77 -13.55 -4.23
N LEU A 228 24.07 -14.42 -4.97
CA LEU A 228 23.84 -15.78 -4.51
C LEU A 228 25.16 -16.56 -4.46
N LEU A 229 25.29 -17.47 -3.50
CA LEU A 229 26.45 -18.35 -3.42
C LEU A 229 26.59 -19.15 -4.71
N GLY A 230 27.79 -19.15 -5.29
CA GLY A 230 28.06 -19.83 -6.56
C GLY A 230 27.71 -19.02 -7.82
N ALA A 231 27.21 -17.79 -7.70
CA ALA A 231 27.06 -16.90 -8.83
C ALA A 231 28.44 -16.35 -9.29
N GLU A 232 28.69 -16.36 -10.59
CA GLU A 232 29.77 -15.60 -11.22
C GLU A 232 29.35 -14.14 -11.40
N LYS A 233 28.12 -13.93 -11.86
CA LYS A 233 27.48 -12.60 -11.96
C LYS A 233 26.05 -12.70 -11.45
N HIS A 234 25.59 -11.66 -10.76
CA HIS A 234 24.22 -11.54 -10.31
C HIS A 234 23.77 -10.11 -10.52
N PHE A 235 22.74 -9.93 -11.34
CA PHE A 235 22.13 -8.64 -11.63
C PHE A 235 20.76 -8.55 -10.98
N THR A 236 20.42 -7.38 -10.46
CA THR A 236 19.07 -7.02 -10.06
C THR A 236 18.50 -6.05 -11.09
N LEU A 237 17.39 -6.42 -11.69
CA LEU A 237 16.61 -5.58 -12.59
C LEU A 237 15.41 -5.03 -11.81
N ILE A 238 15.31 -3.72 -11.70
CA ILE A 238 14.32 -3.01 -10.88
C ILE A 238 13.33 -2.32 -11.80
N LEU A 239 12.03 -2.57 -11.60
CA LEU A 239 11.00 -1.87 -12.34
C LEU A 239 10.87 -0.43 -11.82
N LYS A 240 10.77 0.57 -12.70
CA LYS A 240 10.63 1.96 -12.24
C LYS A 240 9.27 2.26 -11.63
N ALA A 241 8.25 1.50 -12.03
CA ALA A 241 6.90 1.57 -11.47
C ALA A 241 6.80 0.68 -10.23
N HIS A 242 6.13 1.16 -9.18
CA HIS A 242 5.84 0.33 -8.02
C HIS A 242 4.76 -0.70 -8.39
N LYS A 243 5.18 -1.94 -8.63
CA LYS A 243 4.29 -3.08 -8.82
C LYS A 243 4.68 -4.18 -7.87
N TRP A 244 3.71 -5.02 -7.52
CA TRP A 244 3.93 -6.12 -6.58
C TRP A 244 3.92 -7.45 -7.28
N ARG A 245 3.18 -7.56 -8.38
CA ARG A 245 2.94 -8.82 -9.07
C ARG A 245 3.36 -8.77 -10.52
N VAL A 246 3.87 -9.88 -11.04
CA VAL A 246 4.23 -10.05 -12.46
C VAL A 246 3.01 -9.78 -13.35
N ARG A 247 1.81 -10.20 -12.92
CA ARG A 247 0.55 -9.96 -13.64
C ARG A 247 0.19 -8.48 -13.82
N GLU A 248 0.82 -7.57 -13.08
CA GLU A 248 0.59 -6.13 -13.18
C GLU A 248 1.45 -5.50 -14.29
N LEU A 249 2.42 -6.22 -14.85
CA LEU A 249 3.22 -5.75 -15.98
C LEU A 249 2.36 -5.58 -17.23
N ASN A 250 2.53 -4.45 -17.91
CA ASN A 250 1.97 -4.26 -19.24
C ASN A 250 2.91 -4.79 -20.33
N ILE A 251 2.43 -4.87 -21.57
CA ILE A 251 3.17 -5.41 -22.72
C ILE A 251 4.52 -4.70 -22.92
N GLN A 252 4.55 -3.37 -22.76
CA GLN A 252 5.77 -2.58 -22.94
C GLN A 252 6.80 -2.90 -21.86
N GLU A 253 6.39 -2.91 -20.59
CA GLU A 253 7.27 -3.22 -19.46
C GLU A 253 7.80 -4.66 -19.53
N SER A 254 6.98 -5.62 -19.96
CA SER A 254 7.42 -7.00 -20.20
C SER A 254 8.46 -7.07 -21.34
N GLY A 255 8.24 -6.33 -22.43
CA GLY A 255 9.21 -6.24 -23.53
C GLY A 255 10.52 -5.56 -23.13
N ASP A 256 10.46 -4.53 -22.29
CA ASP A 256 11.63 -3.85 -21.74
C ASP A 256 12.47 -4.79 -20.85
N LEU A 257 11.83 -5.68 -20.07
CA LEU A 257 12.53 -6.67 -19.25
C LEU A 257 13.37 -7.61 -20.14
N VAL A 258 12.79 -8.13 -21.21
CA VAL A 258 13.48 -9.04 -22.14
C VAL A 258 14.67 -8.33 -22.79
N ARG A 259 14.49 -7.09 -23.25
CA ARG A 259 15.57 -6.28 -23.82
C ARG A 259 16.69 -5.98 -22.81
N ALA A 260 16.35 -5.75 -21.54
CA ALA A 260 17.35 -5.55 -20.50
C ALA A 260 18.19 -6.82 -20.25
N VAL A 261 17.57 -8.00 -20.28
CA VAL A 261 18.29 -9.28 -20.18
C VAL A 261 19.17 -9.53 -21.40
N ASP A 262 18.68 -9.26 -22.61
CA ASP A 262 19.47 -9.36 -23.84
C ASP A 262 20.69 -8.42 -23.80
N TRP A 263 20.51 -7.19 -23.32
CA TRP A 263 21.63 -6.27 -23.09
C TRP A 263 22.67 -6.83 -22.12
N ILE A 264 22.25 -7.45 -21.00
CA ILE A 264 23.18 -8.11 -20.07
C ILE A 264 23.96 -9.22 -20.78
N ILE A 265 23.26 -10.04 -21.59
CA ILE A 265 23.84 -11.16 -22.34
C ILE A 265 24.96 -10.67 -23.26
N GLN A 266 24.66 -9.65 -24.07
CA GLN A 266 25.62 -9.10 -25.03
C GLN A 266 26.76 -8.35 -24.33
N ARG A 267 26.45 -7.47 -23.37
CA ARG A 267 27.43 -6.59 -22.72
C ARG A 267 28.50 -7.34 -21.93
N TYR A 268 28.11 -8.46 -21.30
CA TYR A 268 28.98 -9.25 -20.44
C TYR A 268 29.35 -10.61 -21.06
N SER A 269 28.96 -10.86 -22.32
CA SER A 269 29.27 -12.08 -23.07
C SER A 269 28.92 -13.36 -22.31
N VAL A 270 27.78 -13.35 -21.60
CA VAL A 270 27.38 -14.48 -20.76
C VAL A 270 26.67 -15.53 -21.61
N ARG A 271 27.06 -16.79 -21.45
CA ARG A 271 26.57 -17.91 -22.29
C ARG A 271 25.24 -18.50 -21.84
N GLY A 272 24.77 -18.12 -20.66
CA GLY A 272 23.54 -18.61 -20.07
C GLY A 272 23.37 -18.10 -18.65
N GLY A 273 22.15 -18.15 -18.15
CA GLY A 273 21.80 -17.72 -16.81
C GLY A 273 20.38 -18.11 -16.46
N ALA A 274 20.00 -17.86 -15.22
CA ALA A 274 18.65 -18.02 -14.73
C ALA A 274 18.03 -16.63 -14.50
N LEU A 275 16.89 -16.39 -15.14
CA LEU A 275 16.02 -15.26 -14.83
C LEU A 275 14.93 -15.74 -13.87
N PHE A 276 14.80 -15.10 -12.73
CA PHE A 276 13.66 -15.31 -11.84
C PHE A 276 13.16 -13.98 -11.30
N MET A 277 11.88 -13.94 -10.95
CA MET A 277 11.24 -12.77 -10.36
C MET A 277 10.78 -13.12 -8.96
N ARG A 278 10.88 -12.14 -8.05
CA ARG A 278 10.25 -12.21 -6.74
C ARG A 278 9.07 -11.26 -6.75
N GLU A 279 7.89 -11.77 -6.41
CA GLU A 279 6.64 -11.03 -6.47
C GLU A 279 5.74 -11.37 -5.27
N GLY A 280 4.89 -10.42 -4.87
CA GLY A 280 3.92 -10.62 -3.79
C GLY A 280 4.48 -10.39 -2.39
N ASP A 281 3.94 -11.13 -1.42
CA ASP A 281 4.20 -10.92 0.00
C ASP A 281 5.64 -11.30 0.38
N SER A 282 6.38 -10.34 0.93
CA SER A 282 7.75 -10.55 1.38
C SER A 282 7.86 -11.59 2.51
N THR A 283 6.81 -11.78 3.31
CA THR A 283 6.76 -12.81 4.37
C THR A 283 6.71 -14.23 3.82
N LEU A 284 6.22 -14.41 2.58
CA LEU A 284 6.09 -15.71 1.92
C LEU A 284 7.21 -15.99 0.90
N THR A 285 7.82 -14.92 0.37
CA THR A 285 8.78 -15.02 -0.75
C THR A 285 10.24 -14.96 -0.30
N GLY A 286 10.50 -14.58 0.96
CA GLY A 286 11.84 -14.31 1.45
C GLY A 286 12.49 -13.09 0.77
N ALA A 287 11.70 -12.21 0.14
CA ALA A 287 12.16 -10.94 -0.42
C ALA A 287 12.31 -9.89 0.69
N THR A 288 13.34 -9.05 0.62
CA THR A 288 13.55 -7.96 1.59
C THR A 288 12.82 -6.69 1.20
N VAL A 289 12.41 -6.56 -0.07
CA VAL A 289 11.73 -5.39 -0.60
C VAL A 289 10.45 -5.84 -1.31
N GLY A 290 9.33 -5.24 -0.90
CA GLY A 290 8.01 -5.35 -1.49
C GLY A 290 7.89 -4.53 -2.77
N HIS A 291 8.69 -4.87 -3.78
CA HIS A 291 8.71 -4.21 -5.08
C HIS A 291 9.14 -5.23 -6.13
N LEU A 292 8.39 -5.29 -7.22
CA LEU A 292 8.63 -6.24 -8.30
C LEU A 292 10.01 -6.00 -8.93
N HIS A 293 10.89 -6.97 -8.77
CA HIS A 293 12.21 -6.95 -9.37
C HIS A 293 12.55 -8.33 -9.92
N ALA A 294 13.36 -8.36 -10.96
CA ALA A 294 13.92 -9.57 -11.51
C ALA A 294 15.37 -9.73 -11.07
N GLN A 295 15.82 -10.97 -11.02
CA GLN A 295 17.20 -11.34 -10.76
C GLN A 295 17.69 -12.15 -11.94
N TYR A 296 18.83 -11.76 -12.51
CA TYR A 296 19.51 -12.53 -13.55
C TYR A 296 20.82 -13.06 -13.01
N VAL A 297 20.91 -14.37 -12.85
CA VAL A 297 22.04 -15.06 -12.20
C VAL A 297 22.80 -15.89 -13.20
N VAL A 298 24.10 -15.63 -13.30
CA VAL A 298 25.05 -16.41 -14.09
C VAL A 298 25.83 -17.29 -13.13
N PRO A 299 25.69 -18.62 -13.16
CA PRO A 299 26.39 -19.51 -12.25
C PRO A 299 27.87 -19.64 -12.61
N LYS A 300 28.73 -19.84 -11.61
CA LYS A 300 30.09 -20.34 -11.85
C LYS A 300 29.99 -21.76 -12.36
N VAL A 301 30.54 -22.02 -13.55
CA VAL A 301 30.59 -23.36 -14.14
C VAL A 301 31.97 -23.95 -13.90
N GLY A 302 32.05 -25.20 -13.43
CA GLY A 302 33.32 -25.89 -13.24
C GLY A 302 34.08 -26.07 -14.57
N GLU A 303 35.41 -26.11 -14.50
CA GLU A 303 36.30 -26.14 -15.67
C GLU A 303 35.93 -27.22 -16.71
N ALA A 304 35.49 -28.40 -16.24
CA ALA A 304 35.09 -29.53 -17.09
C ALA A 304 33.87 -29.25 -17.99
N VAL A 305 32.96 -28.35 -17.57
CA VAL A 305 31.79 -27.95 -18.39
C VAL A 305 32.17 -26.84 -19.34
N SER A 306 33.02 -25.90 -18.90
CA SER A 306 33.52 -24.80 -19.75
C SER A 306 34.29 -25.30 -20.97
N ALA A 307 35.00 -26.43 -20.87
CA ALA A 307 35.74 -27.04 -21.98
C ALA A 307 34.83 -27.73 -23.03
N ARG A 308 33.58 -28.10 -22.69
CA ARG A 308 32.66 -28.79 -23.62
C ARG A 308 31.97 -27.86 -24.61
N PHE A 309 31.84 -26.59 -24.27
CA PHE A 309 31.18 -25.59 -25.11
C PHE A 309 32.24 -24.59 -25.55
N GLY A 310 32.45 -24.48 -26.87
CA GLY A 310 33.39 -23.51 -27.46
C GLY A 310 33.06 -22.05 -27.08
N PRO A 311 33.88 -21.09 -27.55
CA PRO A 311 33.57 -19.68 -27.38
C PRO A 311 32.18 -19.36 -27.99
N PRO A 312 31.46 -18.34 -27.47
CA PRO A 312 30.18 -17.93 -28.04
C PRO A 312 30.35 -17.59 -29.53
N PRO A 313 29.34 -17.85 -30.38
CA PRO A 313 29.33 -17.29 -31.73
C PRO A 313 29.40 -15.76 -31.65
N ALA A 314 30.19 -15.17 -32.55
CA ALA A 314 30.38 -13.72 -32.67
C ALA A 314 29.10 -13.00 -33.11
#